data_AF-A0A3C0JM43-F1
#
_entry.id   AF-A0A3C0JM43-F1
#
_cell.length_a   1.000
_cell.length_b   1.000
_cell.length_c   1.000
_cell.angle_alpha   90.00
_cell.angle_beta   90.00
_cell.angle_gamma   90.00
#
_symmetry.space_group_name_H-M   'P 1'
#
loop_
_entity.id
_entity.type
_entity.pdbx_description
1 polymer ?
#
loop_
_entity_poly.entity_id
_entity_poly.type
_entity_poly.pdbx_seq_one_letter_code
_entity_poly.pdbx_strand_id
1 'polypeptide(L)'
;MDVVLGPGESVLIKDYEIRYVGTIEDPKSNRTEFRSTVEVYRNGRLSYTLEPQRAFYPDFNMAATRAAIRSTPVEDLFVVPSENLPDGSVGFRILINPLIWWMWVAGPVLILGTLVSLWPQQVRTTVPAPSRAGRTLTTPGTRGPATV
;
A
#
# COMPACT_ATOMS: atom_id res chain seq x y z
N MET A 1 4.23 -18.10 2.72
CA MET A 1 4.61 -19.52 2.68
C MET A 1 5.78 -19.68 3.64
N ASP A 2 5.76 -20.75 4.43
CA ASP A 2 6.85 -21.09 5.33
C ASP A 2 7.65 -22.24 4.71
N VAL A 3 8.97 -22.12 4.67
CA VAL A 3 9.88 -23.08 4.07
C VAL A 3 11.12 -23.21 4.96
N VAL A 4 11.73 -24.38 5.02
CA VAL A 4 13.04 -24.57 5.66
C VAL A 4 14.04 -24.83 4.55
N LEU A 5 15.15 -24.08 4.55
CA LEU A 5 16.19 -24.18 3.53
C LEU A 5 17.55 -24.39 4.20
N GLY A 6 18.31 -25.34 3.68
CA GLY A 6 19.73 -25.52 3.94
C GLY A 6 20.59 -24.56 3.10
N PRO A 7 21.85 -24.25 3.51
CA PRO A 7 22.73 -23.41 2.72
C PRO A 7 22.94 -23.96 1.30
N GLY A 8 22.71 -23.12 0.29
CA GLY A 8 22.75 -23.48 -1.13
C GLY A 8 21.42 -23.95 -1.70
N GLU A 9 20.42 -24.27 -0.87
CA GLU A 9 19.10 -24.68 -1.35
C GLU A 9 18.29 -23.48 -1.87
N SER A 10 17.41 -23.77 -2.82
CA SER A 10 16.47 -22.79 -3.37
C SER A 10 15.03 -23.31 -3.35
N VAL A 11 14.10 -22.36 -3.31
CA VAL A 11 12.67 -22.62 -3.46
C VAL A 11 12.09 -21.70 -4.53
N LEU A 12 11.19 -22.24 -5.34
CA LEU A 12 10.47 -21.47 -6.34
C LEU A 12 9.09 -21.09 -5.80
N ILE A 13 8.80 -19.79 -5.76
CA ILE A 13 7.56 -19.22 -5.27
C ILE A 13 7.07 -18.18 -6.30
N LYS A 14 5.97 -18.49 -6.99
CA LYS A 14 5.50 -17.72 -8.15
C LYS A 14 6.63 -17.60 -9.20
N ASP A 15 7.02 -16.39 -9.55
CA ASP A 15 8.07 -16.10 -10.54
C ASP A 15 9.44 -15.84 -9.89
N TYR A 16 9.54 -16.08 -8.58
CA TYR A 16 10.77 -15.87 -7.81
C TYR A 16 11.40 -17.20 -7.43
N GLU A 17 12.68 -17.32 -7.70
CA GLU A 17 13.51 -18.36 -7.10
C GLU A 17 14.31 -17.72 -5.96
N ILE A 18 14.14 -18.25 -4.76
CA ILE A 18 14.75 -17.73 -3.54
C ILE A 18 15.79 -18.74 -3.10
N ARG A 19 17.06 -18.32 -3.12
CA ARG A 19 18.20 -19.15 -2.75
C ARG A 19 18.76 -18.68 -1.41
N TYR A 20 18.83 -19.59 -0.45
CA TYR A 20 19.51 -19.33 0.81
C TYR A 20 21.00 -19.61 0.64
N VAL A 21 21.84 -18.60 0.85
CA VAL A 21 23.30 -18.72 0.66
C VAL A 21 23.98 -19.22 1.93
N GLY A 22 23.54 -18.71 3.08
CA GLY A 22 24.11 -19.07 4.38
C GLY A 22 23.84 -17.99 5.43
N THR A 23 24.24 -18.27 6.66
CA THR A 23 24.09 -17.36 7.81
C THR A 23 25.43 -17.10 8.44
N ILE A 24 25.70 -15.83 8.73
CA ILE A 24 26.82 -15.39 9.55
C ILE A 24 26.32 -15.17 10.97
N GLU A 25 26.97 -15.82 11.92
CA GLU A 25 26.77 -15.58 13.35
C GLU A 25 27.74 -14.50 13.84
N ASP A 26 27.22 -13.49 14.51
CA ASP A 26 27.95 -12.35 15.05
C ASP A 26 27.61 -12.18 16.55
N PRO A 27 28.40 -12.83 17.43
CA PRO A 27 28.23 -12.71 18.88
C PRO A 27 28.54 -11.29 19.37
N LYS A 28 27.61 -10.70 20.13
CA LYS A 28 27.76 -9.41 20.82
C LYS A 28 27.72 -9.62 22.33
N SER A 29 28.10 -8.58 23.07
CA SER A 29 28.15 -8.64 24.54
C SER A 29 26.81 -9.00 25.21
N ASN A 30 25.67 -8.69 24.59
CA ASN A 30 24.34 -8.89 25.16
C ASN A 30 23.38 -9.71 24.26
N ARG A 31 23.84 -10.13 23.08
CA ARG A 31 23.03 -10.84 22.09
C ARG A 31 23.88 -11.58 21.08
N THR A 32 23.33 -12.60 20.44
CA THR A 32 23.92 -13.22 19.25
C THR A 32 23.09 -12.82 18.04
N GLU A 33 23.73 -12.21 17.04
CA GLU A 33 23.08 -11.86 15.78
C GLU A 33 23.33 -12.93 14.72
N PHE A 34 22.28 -13.30 13.99
CA PHE A 34 22.31 -14.23 12.87
C PHE A 34 21.87 -13.45 11.63
N ARG A 35 22.80 -13.22 10.71
CA ARG A 35 22.53 -12.54 9.44
C ARG A 35 22.49 -13.57 8.33
N SER A 36 21.31 -13.83 7.79
CA SER A 36 21.14 -14.77 6.69
C SER A 36 21.20 -14.03 5.36
N THR A 37 21.98 -14.53 4.42
CA THR A 37 22.03 -14.00 3.05
C THR A 37 21.09 -14.81 2.16
N VAL A 38 20.15 -14.11 1.53
CA VAL A 38 19.14 -14.71 0.65
C VAL A 38 19.18 -14.00 -0.69
N GLU A 39 19.39 -14.75 -1.76
CA GLU A 39 19.38 -14.22 -3.12
C GLU A 39 18.03 -14.48 -3.77
N VAL A 40 17.54 -13.49 -4.49
CA VAL A 40 16.24 -13.55 -5.17
C VAL A 40 16.48 -13.44 -6.66
N TYR A 41 16.10 -14.48 -7.38
CA TYR A 41 16.17 -14.60 -8.81
C TYR A 41 14.79 -14.43 -9.42
N ARG A 42 14.74 -13.80 -10.60
CA ARG A 42 13.53 -13.71 -11.43
C ARG A 42 13.93 -13.99 -12.87
N ASN A 43 13.25 -14.93 -13.52
CA ASN A 43 13.56 -15.38 -14.89
C ASN A 43 15.05 -15.80 -15.06
N GLY A 44 15.59 -16.51 -14.07
CA GLY A 44 16.98 -16.99 -14.08
C GLY A 44 18.05 -15.91 -13.90
N ARG A 45 17.67 -14.65 -13.65
CA ARG A 45 18.60 -13.55 -13.36
C ARG A 45 18.52 -13.14 -11.91
N LEU A 46 19.67 -12.90 -11.29
CA LEU A 46 19.72 -12.34 -9.94
C LEU A 46 19.07 -10.96 -9.96
N SER A 47 17.99 -10.81 -9.22
CA SER A 47 17.25 -9.56 -9.13
C SER A 47 17.76 -8.70 -7.98
N TYR A 48 17.96 -9.30 -6.79
CA TYR A 48 18.48 -8.62 -5.60
C TYR A 48 18.88 -9.61 -4.52
N THR A 49 19.70 -9.14 -3.58
CA THR A 49 20.11 -9.88 -2.38
C THR A 49 19.47 -9.25 -1.16
N LEU A 50 18.91 -10.08 -0.28
CA LEU A 50 18.25 -9.73 0.95
C LEU A 50 19.05 -10.26 2.14
N GLU A 51 19.12 -9.46 3.20
CA GLU A 51 19.81 -9.82 4.44
C GLU A 51 18.84 -9.84 5.63
N PRO A 52 17.94 -10.83 5.71
CA PRO A 52 17.15 -11.04 6.90
C PRO A 52 18.04 -11.29 8.12
N GLN A 53 17.64 -10.74 9.27
CA GLN A 53 18.44 -10.83 10.49
C GLN A 53 17.58 -11.33 11.66
N ARG A 54 18.15 -12.19 12.49
CA ARG A 54 17.58 -12.61 13.78
C ARG A 54 18.59 -12.33 14.88
N ALA A 55 18.15 -11.89 16.05
CA ALA A 55 19.00 -11.66 17.21
C ALA A 55 18.43 -12.39 18.42
N PHE A 56 19.27 -13.14 19.14
CA PHE A 56 18.89 -13.84 20.37
C PHE A 56 19.54 -13.16 21.58
N TYR A 57 18.75 -12.88 22.61
CA TYR A 57 19.16 -12.25 23.86
C TYR A 57 19.08 -13.29 24.99
N PRO A 58 20.22 -13.86 25.42
CA PRO A 58 20.25 -14.95 26.40
C PRO A 58 19.65 -14.56 27.75
N ASP A 59 19.99 -13.37 28.27
CA ASP A 59 19.55 -12.89 29.59
C ASP A 59 18.03 -12.76 29.73
N PHE A 60 17.34 -12.53 28.61
CA PHE A 60 15.89 -12.37 28.55
C PHE A 60 15.19 -13.58 27.95
N ASN A 61 15.93 -14.59 27.50
CA ASN A 61 15.43 -15.72 26.72
C ASN A 61 14.50 -15.28 25.57
N MET A 62 14.89 -14.24 24.84
CA MET A 62 14.06 -13.58 23.83
C MET A 62 14.77 -13.53 22.48
N ALA A 63 14.02 -13.74 21.39
CA ALA A 63 14.50 -13.52 20.03
C ALA A 63 13.81 -12.31 19.39
N ALA A 64 14.57 -11.52 18.62
CA ALA A 64 14.08 -10.42 17.80
C ALA A 64 14.39 -10.71 16.33
N THR A 65 13.42 -10.48 15.45
CA THR A 65 13.56 -10.73 14.01
C THR A 65 13.40 -9.44 13.23
N ARG A 66 14.35 -9.18 12.33
CA ARG A 66 14.26 -8.15 11.30
C ARG A 66 14.07 -8.83 9.95
N ALA A 67 12.87 -8.66 9.41
CA ALA A 67 12.54 -9.07 8.05
C ALA A 67 13.35 -8.27 7.03
N ALA A 68 13.78 -8.93 5.95
CA ALA A 68 14.23 -8.24 4.77
C ALA A 68 13.02 -7.99 3.85
N ILE A 69 12.86 -6.74 3.42
CA ILE A 69 11.69 -6.31 2.65
C ILE A 69 12.19 -5.65 1.38
N ARG A 70 11.63 -6.06 0.25
CA ARG A 70 11.81 -5.39 -1.03
C ARG A 70 10.45 -4.95 -1.57
N SER A 71 10.21 -3.64 -1.57
CA SER A 71 8.99 -3.06 -2.12
C SER A 71 9.17 -2.61 -3.57
N THR A 72 8.16 -2.86 -4.39
CA THR A 72 8.05 -2.36 -5.77
C THR A 72 6.64 -1.78 -5.99
N PRO A 73 6.41 -0.97 -7.04
CA PRO A 73 5.07 -0.43 -7.31
C PRO A 73 4.01 -1.51 -7.58
N VAL A 74 4.43 -2.72 -7.94
CA VAL A 74 3.55 -3.85 -8.26
C VAL A 74 3.35 -4.74 -7.04
N GLU A 75 4.43 -5.09 -6.33
CA GLU A 75 4.41 -6.02 -5.22
C GLU A 75 5.57 -5.83 -4.23
N ASP A 76 5.37 -6.30 -3.01
CA ASP A 76 6.35 -6.29 -1.95
C ASP A 76 6.73 -7.73 -1.56
N LEU A 77 8.02 -8.05 -1.59
CA LEU A 77 8.57 -9.32 -1.13
C LEU A 77 9.12 -9.17 0.28
N PHE A 78 8.60 -9.99 1.20
CA PHE A 78 9.05 -10.11 2.57
C PHE A 78 9.73 -11.45 2.78
N VAL A 79 10.93 -11.44 3.35
CA VAL A 79 11.64 -12.63 3.80
C VAL A 79 11.92 -12.48 5.28
N VAL A 80 11.30 -13.34 6.09
CA VAL A 80 11.37 -13.30 7.55
C VAL A 80 12.04 -14.57 8.05
N PRO A 81 13.18 -14.50 8.74
CA PRO A 81 13.82 -15.68 9.33
C PRO A 81 13.10 -16.06 10.62
N SER A 82 12.77 -17.35 10.79
CA SER A 82 12.07 -17.86 11.97
C SER A 82 13.03 -18.50 12.98
N GLU A 83 13.52 -19.69 12.68
CA GLU A 83 14.38 -20.48 13.55
C GLU A 83 15.58 -21.02 12.77
N ASN A 84 16.75 -21.03 13.43
CA ASN A 84 17.97 -21.62 12.90
C ASN A 84 18.08 -23.02 13.49
N LEU A 85 18.21 -24.03 12.63
CA LEU A 85 18.36 -25.42 13.04
C LEU A 85 19.84 -25.76 13.24
N PRO A 86 20.15 -26.83 14.03
CA PRO A 86 21.53 -27.23 14.31
C PRO A 86 22.34 -27.66 13.09
N ASP A 87 21.68 -28.03 12.00
CA ASP A 87 22.27 -28.42 10.72
C ASP A 87 22.65 -27.22 9.83
N GLY A 88 22.38 -25.99 10.28
CA GLY A 88 22.61 -24.76 9.52
C GLY A 88 21.43 -24.35 8.62
N SER A 89 20.36 -25.15 8.61
CA SER A 89 19.11 -24.82 7.92
C SER A 89 18.38 -23.70 8.65
N VAL A 90 17.66 -22.87 7.90
CA VAL A 90 16.88 -21.76 8.45
C VAL A 90 15.46 -21.81 7.93
N GLY A 91 14.50 -21.65 8.84
CA GLY A 91 13.11 -21.43 8.46
C GLY A 91 12.91 -20.01 7.94
N PHE A 92 12.33 -19.88 6.76
CA PHE A 92 11.97 -18.61 6.15
C PHE A 92 10.46 -18.54 5.91
N ARG A 93 9.86 -17.43 6.38
CA ARG A 93 8.51 -17.03 6.00
C ARG A 93 8.60 -16.01 4.88
N ILE A 94 8.13 -16.42 3.70
CA ILE A 94 8.16 -15.62 2.48
C ILE A 94 6.74 -15.14 2.17
N LEU A 95 6.57 -13.82 2.01
CA LEU A 95 5.28 -13.22 1.65
C LEU A 95 5.45 -12.33 0.42
N ILE A 96 4.53 -12.45 -0.53
CA ILE A 96 4.47 -11.62 -1.73
C ILE A 96 3.14 -10.86 -1.68
N ASN A 97 3.20 -9.60 -1.31
CA ASN A 97 2.04 -8.76 -1.10
C ASN A 97 1.89 -7.76 -2.26
N PRO A 98 0.95 -7.96 -3.19
CA PRO A 98 0.73 -7.03 -4.27
C PRO A 98 0.10 -5.72 -3.77
N LEU A 99 0.38 -4.62 -4.47
CA LEU A 99 -0.32 -3.33 -4.37
C LEU A 99 -0.17 -2.51 -3.07
N ILE A 100 0.74 -2.86 -2.14
CA ILE A 100 0.97 -2.05 -0.92
C ILE A 100 1.33 -0.60 -1.28
N TRP A 101 2.08 -0.37 -2.36
CA TRP A 101 2.41 0.97 -2.82
C TRP A 101 1.19 1.86 -3.10
N TRP A 102 0.07 1.28 -3.55
CA TRP A 102 -1.15 2.04 -3.86
C TRP A 102 -1.85 2.60 -2.64
N MET A 103 -1.62 2.02 -1.45
CA MET A 103 -2.09 2.60 -0.18
C MET A 103 -1.48 3.99 0.04
N TRP A 104 -0.21 4.16 -0.33
CA TRP A 104 0.47 5.45 -0.23
C TRP A 104 0.00 6.43 -1.31
N VAL A 105 -0.33 5.94 -2.51
CA VAL A 105 -0.89 6.78 -3.59
C VAL A 105 -2.28 7.31 -3.24
N ALA A 106 -3.09 6.55 -2.48
CA ALA A 106 -4.43 6.97 -2.09
C ALA A 106 -4.44 8.30 -1.30
N GLY A 107 -3.44 8.55 -0.45
CA GLY A 107 -3.35 9.79 0.35
C GLY A 107 -3.29 11.06 -0.52
N PRO A 108 -2.29 11.22 -1.39
CA PRO A 108 -2.21 12.32 -2.34
C PRO A 108 -3.43 12.43 -3.24
N VAL A 109 -3.99 11.32 -3.71
CA VAL A 109 -5.21 11.32 -4.54
C VAL A 109 -6.40 11.92 -3.79
N LEU A 110 -6.59 11.56 -2.52
CA LEU A 110 -7.66 12.13 -1.69
C LEU A 110 -7.43 13.62 -1.42
N ILE A 111 -6.19 14.04 -1.15
CA ILE A 111 -5.85 15.45 -0.95
C ILE A 111 -6.16 16.25 -2.22
N LEU A 112 -5.71 15.79 -3.38
CA LEU A 112 -5.98 16.43 -4.67
C LEU A 112 -7.48 16.46 -4.99
N GLY A 113 -8.19 15.36 -4.77
CA GLY A 113 -9.65 15.30 -4.96
C GLY A 113 -10.39 16.28 -4.05
N THR A 114 -9.95 16.42 -2.81
CA THR A 114 -10.50 17.39 -1.85
C THR A 114 -10.24 18.83 -2.29
N LEU A 115 -9.01 19.14 -2.75
CA LEU A 115 -8.67 20.46 -3.26
C LEU A 115 -9.47 20.83 -4.52
N VAL A 116 -9.68 19.87 -5.43
CA VAL A 116 -10.53 20.07 -6.62
C VAL A 116 -11.99 20.27 -6.23
N SER A 117 -12.48 19.53 -5.22
CA SER A 117 -13.86 19.67 -4.74
C SER A 117 -14.11 21.00 -4.03
N LEU A 118 -13.13 21.52 -3.31
CA LEU A 118 -13.20 22.82 -2.64
C LEU A 118 -12.84 23.97 -3.57
N TRP A 119 -12.45 23.69 -4.81
CA TRP A 119 -12.07 24.72 -5.76
C TRP A 119 -13.27 25.63 -6.04
N PRO A 120 -13.11 26.97 -5.92
CA PRO A 120 -14.22 27.89 -6.09
C PRO A 120 -14.79 27.77 -7.51
N GLN A 121 -16.01 27.25 -7.60
CA GLN A 121 -16.79 27.25 -8.82
C GLN A 121 -17.63 28.53 -8.85
N GLN A 122 -17.62 29.23 -9.99
CA GLN A 122 -18.54 30.34 -10.21
C GLN A 122 -19.95 29.77 -10.22
N VAL A 123 -20.68 29.99 -9.12
CA VAL A 123 -22.11 29.74 -9.05
C VAL A 123 -22.74 30.60 -10.14
N ARG A 124 -23.17 29.98 -11.24
CA ARG A 124 -23.99 30.66 -12.23
C ARG A 124 -25.33 30.87 -11.58
N THR A 125 -25.51 32.06 -11.01
CA THR A 125 -26.82 32.51 -10.56
C THR A 125 -27.71 32.56 -11.80
N THR A 126 -28.56 31.54 -11.97
CA THR A 126 -29.60 31.54 -12.98
C THR A 126 -30.56 32.66 -12.59
N VAL A 127 -30.38 33.85 -13.15
CA VAL A 127 -31.32 34.95 -12.94
C VAL A 127 -32.66 34.47 -13.50
N PRO A 128 -33.73 34.41 -12.67
CA PRO A 128 -35.04 34.05 -13.16
C PRO A 128 -35.43 35.02 -14.27
N ALA A 129 -35.78 34.51 -15.44
CA ALA A 129 -36.28 35.35 -16.53
C ALA A 129 -37.47 36.16 -16.01
N PRO A 130 -37.52 37.49 -16.29
CA PRO A 130 -38.60 38.32 -15.79
C PRO A 130 -39.94 37.73 -16.24
N SER A 131 -40.77 37.33 -15.27
CA SER A 131 -42.14 36.94 -15.56
C SER A 131 -42.81 38.12 -16.23
N ARG A 132 -43.19 37.95 -17.50
CA ARG A 132 -43.94 38.94 -18.28
C ARG A 132 -45.16 39.36 -17.46
N ALA A 133 -45.09 40.55 -16.87
CA ALA A 133 -46.15 41.11 -16.06
C ALA A 133 -47.44 41.07 -16.88
N GLY A 134 -48.49 40.54 -16.25
CA GLY A 134 -49.79 40.36 -16.86
C GLY A 134 -50.23 41.64 -17.56
N ARG A 135 -50.48 41.52 -18.86
CA ARG A 135 -51.15 42.54 -19.65
C ARG A 135 -52.56 42.66 -19.08
N THR A 136 -52.77 43.62 -18.17
CA THR A 136 -54.10 43.97 -17.67
C THR A 136 -54.92 44.40 -18.88
N LEU A 137 -55.84 43.55 -19.32
CA LEU A 137 -56.85 43.91 -20.29
C LEU A 137 -57.76 44.93 -19.61
N THR A 138 -57.54 46.21 -19.92
CA THR A 138 -58.50 47.27 -19.64
C THR A 138 -59.74 46.99 -20.47
N THR A 139 -60.76 46.39 -19.84
CA THR A 139 -62.10 46.30 -20.41
C THR A 139 -62.64 47.73 -20.59
N PRO A 140 -63.02 48.14 -21.81
CA PRO A 140 -63.62 49.46 -22.03
C PRO A 140 -65.00 49.50 -21.36
N GLY A 141 -65.23 50.54 -20.56
CA GLY A 141 -66.48 50.78 -19.89
C GLY A 141 -67.66 50.83 -20.87
N THR A 142 -68.73 50.14 -20.52
CA THR A 142 -70.03 50.28 -21.18
C THR A 142 -70.90 51.16 -20.27
N ARG A 143 -71.12 52.41 -20.69
CA ARG A 143 -72.08 53.35 -20.09
C ARG A 143 -73.46 53.17 -20.74
N GLY A 144 -74.49 53.14 -19.89
CA GLY A 144 -75.83 53.66 -20.19
C GLY A 144 -76.99 52.67 -19.98
N PRO A 145 -78.25 53.14 -19.84
CA PRO A 145 -78.71 54.39 -19.21
C PRO A 145 -79.77 54.14 -18.11
N ALA A 146 -80.16 55.23 -17.44
CA ALA A 146 -81.14 55.30 -16.36
C ALA A 146 -82.56 54.83 -16.74
N THR A 147 -83.29 54.28 -15.75
CA THR A 147 -84.76 54.29 -15.74
C THR A 147 -85.30 54.29 -14.29
N VAL A 148 -85.98 55.39 -13.97
CA VAL A 148 -87.10 55.66 -13.01
C VAL A 148 -86.96 55.26 -11.54
#